data_AF-A0A829HF77-F1
#
_entry.id   AF-A0A829HF77-F1
#
_cell.length_a   1.000
_cell.length_b   1.000
_cell.length_c   1.000
_cell.angle_alpha   90.00
_cell.angle_beta   90.00
_cell.angle_gamma   90.00
#
_symmetry.space_group_name_H-M   'P 1'
#
loop_
_entity.id
_entity.type
_entity.pdbx_description
1 polymer ?
#
loop_
_entity_poly.entity_id
_entity_poly.type
_entity_poly.pdbx_seq_one_letter_code
_entity_poly.pdbx_strand_id
1 'polypeptide(L)'
;TTAPLGVIAYPYHNYPAKYYMAGSILSISVLTDQKNFFANRNVDYAKATVVVTERSSGAKQKISNIRYENIGVPNHIQFNFDDLKLNVIYDVKLSNVLVNGQPKEYSYWFNVND
;
A
#
# COMPACT_ATOMS: atom_id res chain seq x y z
N THR A 1 -14.34 -10.41 -12.16
CA THR A 1 -13.76 -9.05 -12.07
C THR A 1 -12.42 -9.06 -12.81
N THR A 2 -12.06 -7.97 -13.49
CA THR A 2 -10.80 -7.80 -14.25
C THR A 2 -9.91 -6.73 -13.60
N ALA A 3 -9.92 -6.62 -12.27
CA ALA A 3 -9.14 -5.61 -11.55
C ALA A 3 -7.65 -5.81 -11.81
N PRO A 4 -6.93 -4.86 -12.43
CA PRO A 4 -5.54 -5.05 -12.86
C PRO A 4 -4.67 -5.62 -11.73
N LEU A 5 -3.82 -6.60 -12.06
CA LEU A 5 -2.83 -7.12 -11.12
C LEU A 5 -1.96 -5.95 -10.62
N GLY A 6 -1.59 -5.97 -9.35
CA GLY A 6 -0.91 -4.85 -8.72
C GLY A 6 -1.20 -4.74 -7.24
N VAL A 7 -1.48 -3.53 -6.78
CA VAL A 7 -1.72 -3.24 -5.37
C VAL A 7 -3.18 -2.87 -5.12
N ILE A 8 -3.72 -3.42 -4.06
CA ILE A 8 -4.96 -2.97 -3.41
C ILE A 8 -4.50 -2.18 -2.20
N ALA A 9 -4.85 -0.90 -2.13
CA ALA A 9 -4.39 -0.04 -1.05
C ALA A 9 -5.51 0.83 -0.49
N TYR A 10 -5.32 1.25 0.76
CA TYR A 10 -6.11 2.29 1.39
C TYR A 10 -5.16 3.32 2.02
N PRO A 11 -5.24 4.60 1.62
CA PRO A 11 -5.96 5.15 0.45
C PRO A 11 -5.34 4.75 -0.90
N TYR A 12 -6.07 4.94 -2.01
CA TYR A 12 -5.60 4.66 -3.38
C TYR A 12 -6.11 5.71 -4.37
N HIS A 13 -5.20 6.31 -5.17
CA HIS A 13 -5.47 7.41 -6.10
C HIS A 13 -6.22 8.56 -5.41
N ASN A 14 -7.24 9.13 -6.05
CA ASN A 14 -8.07 10.18 -5.47
C ASN A 14 -9.02 9.55 -4.44
N TYR A 15 -8.64 9.60 -3.18
CA TYR A 15 -9.41 8.99 -2.10
C TYR A 15 -10.32 10.01 -1.41
N PRO A 16 -11.64 9.81 -1.38
CA PRO A 16 -12.57 10.78 -0.81
C PRO A 16 -12.32 10.99 0.69
N ALA A 17 -12.14 12.24 1.11
CA ALA A 17 -11.83 12.62 2.48
C ALA A 17 -12.92 12.18 3.47
N LYS A 18 -14.19 12.16 3.04
CA LYS A 18 -15.31 11.64 3.85
C LYS A 18 -15.16 10.19 4.31
N TYR A 19 -14.31 9.40 3.64
CA TYR A 19 -14.02 8.01 4.00
C TYR A 19 -12.65 7.84 4.68
N TYR A 20 -11.90 8.93 4.84
CA TYR A 20 -10.58 8.92 5.47
C TYR A 20 -10.64 9.66 6.82
N MET A 21 -10.40 8.94 7.91
CA MET A 21 -10.24 9.58 9.22
C MET A 21 -8.78 10.00 9.42
N ALA A 22 -8.53 11.21 9.90
CA ALA A 22 -7.17 11.67 10.22
C ALA A 22 -6.49 10.70 11.20
N GLY A 23 -5.25 10.30 10.88
CA GLY A 23 -4.50 9.30 11.66
C GLY A 23 -4.89 7.84 11.37
N SER A 24 -5.74 7.59 10.36
CA SER A 24 -6.05 6.22 9.93
C SER A 24 -4.78 5.45 9.53
N ILE A 25 -4.77 4.16 9.83
CA ILE A 25 -3.76 3.22 9.37
C ILE A 25 -3.89 3.06 7.85
N LEU A 26 -2.78 3.17 7.13
CA LEU A 26 -2.72 2.88 5.70
C LEU A 26 -2.50 1.38 5.49
N SER A 27 -3.01 0.86 4.38
CA SER A 27 -2.82 -0.54 4.04
C SER A 27 -2.48 -0.80 2.60
N ILE A 28 -1.76 -1.90 2.38
CA ILE A 28 -1.38 -2.43 1.07
C ILE A 28 -1.52 -3.95 1.09
N SER A 29 -2.14 -4.49 0.05
CA SER A 29 -2.12 -5.91 -0.32
C SER A 29 -1.71 -6.04 -1.79
N VAL A 30 -1.04 -7.12 -2.12
CA VAL A 30 -0.61 -7.42 -3.50
C VAL A 30 -1.59 -8.41 -4.12
N LEU A 31 -2.23 -8.01 -5.21
CA LEU A 31 -3.08 -8.87 -6.03
C LEU A 31 -2.22 -9.50 -7.14
N THR A 32 -1.86 -10.76 -6.94
CA THR A 32 -1.07 -11.57 -7.87
C THR A 32 -1.94 -12.45 -8.77
N ASP A 33 -3.15 -12.78 -8.33
CA ASP A 33 -4.12 -13.61 -9.06
C ASP A 33 -5.56 -13.14 -8.80
N GLN A 34 -6.27 -12.76 -9.87
CA GLN A 34 -7.67 -12.31 -9.81
C GLN A 34 -8.69 -13.46 -9.67
N LYS A 35 -8.31 -14.68 -10.04
CA LYS A 35 -9.19 -15.85 -10.12
C LYS A 35 -9.07 -16.73 -8.88
N ASN A 36 -7.89 -16.78 -8.28
CA ASN A 36 -7.63 -17.62 -7.11
C ASN A 36 -7.18 -16.78 -5.92
N PHE A 37 -8.11 -16.55 -4.99
CA PHE A 37 -7.85 -15.85 -3.74
C PHE A 37 -6.66 -16.44 -2.95
N PHE A 38 -6.55 -17.78 -2.89
CA PHE A 38 -5.48 -18.44 -2.15
C PHE A 38 -4.10 -18.29 -2.80
N ALA A 39 -4.03 -18.09 -4.11
CA ALA A 39 -2.75 -17.84 -4.79
C ALA A 39 -2.10 -16.51 -4.37
N ASN A 40 -2.89 -15.56 -3.85
CA ASN A 40 -2.39 -14.32 -3.28
C ASN A 40 -1.71 -14.52 -1.90
N ARG A 41 -1.79 -15.71 -1.28
CA ARG A 41 -1.09 -15.97 0.00
C ARG A 41 0.42 -16.14 -0.17
N ASN A 42 0.90 -16.51 -1.36
CA ASN A 42 2.32 -16.77 -1.60
C ASN A 42 3.11 -15.48 -1.88
N VAL A 43 3.02 -14.56 -0.93
CA VAL A 43 3.67 -13.25 -0.95
C VAL A 43 4.40 -13.10 0.37
N ASP A 44 5.72 -12.95 0.31
CA ASP A 44 6.59 -12.79 1.46
C ASP A 44 7.15 -11.36 1.51
N TYR A 45 7.02 -10.75 2.68
CA TYR A 45 7.42 -9.39 2.99
C TYR A 45 8.65 -9.29 3.90
N ALA A 46 9.31 -10.40 4.25
CA ALA A 46 10.45 -10.42 5.18
C ALA A 46 11.60 -9.48 4.77
N LYS A 47 11.74 -9.20 3.47
CA LYS A 47 12.73 -8.26 2.92
C LYS A 47 12.11 -7.01 2.30
N ALA A 48 10.79 -6.86 2.41
CA ALA A 48 10.08 -5.79 1.73
C ALA A 48 10.33 -4.44 2.41
N THR A 49 10.37 -3.39 1.61
CA THR A 49 10.52 -2.01 2.10
C THR A 49 9.41 -1.16 1.55
N VAL A 50 8.72 -0.42 2.42
CA VAL A 50 7.73 0.59 2.06
C VAL A 50 8.37 1.97 2.18
N VAL A 51 8.30 2.75 1.10
CA VAL A 51 8.73 4.16 1.07
C VAL A 51 7.56 4.99 0.59
N VAL A 52 7.22 6.03 1.37
CA VAL A 52 6.23 7.04 0.98
C VAL A 52 6.94 8.35 0.75
N THR A 53 6.66 9.02 -0.36
CA THR A 53 7.29 10.27 -0.77
C THR A 53 6.21 11.29 -1.11
N GLU A 54 6.29 12.48 -0.53
CA GLU A 54 5.45 13.61 -0.95
C GLU A 54 5.90 14.07 -2.34
N ARG A 55 5.03 14.00 -3.35
CA ARG A 55 5.43 14.21 -4.75
C ARG A 55 5.94 15.63 -5.03
N SER A 56 5.33 16.63 -4.39
CA SER A 56 5.67 18.05 -4.58
C SER A 56 7.07 18.40 -4.09
N SER A 57 7.45 17.91 -2.91
CA SER A 57 8.72 18.24 -2.26
C SER A 57 9.80 17.16 -2.45
N GLY A 58 9.42 15.96 -2.86
CA GLY A 58 10.30 14.78 -2.84
C GLY A 58 10.62 14.28 -1.42
N ALA A 59 9.95 14.83 -0.40
CA ALA A 59 10.21 14.49 1.00
C ALA A 59 9.74 13.07 1.32
N LYS A 60 10.66 12.23 1.80
CA LYS A 60 10.35 10.88 2.28
C LYS A 60 9.68 10.95 3.65
N GLN A 61 8.54 10.30 3.78
CA GLN A 61 7.79 10.23 5.03
C GLN A 61 8.40 9.17 5.94
N LYS A 62 8.38 9.44 7.25
CA LYS A 62 8.84 8.52 8.27
C LYS A 62 7.73 7.50 8.55
N ILE A 63 7.93 6.28 8.06
CA ILE A 63 6.99 5.17 8.28
C ILE A 63 7.14 4.64 9.71
N SER A 64 6.02 4.35 10.36
CA SER A 64 5.93 3.77 11.69
C SER A 64 4.88 2.64 11.74
N ASN A 65 4.93 1.84 12.80
CA ASN A 65 3.93 0.82 13.12
C ASN A 65 3.63 -0.19 11.99
N ILE A 66 4.66 -0.58 11.22
CA ILE A 66 4.46 -1.57 10.17
C ILE A 66 4.07 -2.94 10.77
N ARG A 67 2.96 -3.49 10.29
CA ARG A 67 2.44 -4.81 10.68
C ARG A 67 2.16 -5.63 9.43
N TYR A 68 2.45 -6.91 9.52
CA TYR A 68 2.22 -7.88 8.45
C TYR A 68 1.19 -8.88 8.96
N GLU A 69 0.00 -8.82 8.40
CA GLU A 69 -1.19 -9.51 8.89
C GLU A 69 -1.82 -10.33 7.76
N ASN A 70 -2.56 -11.39 8.12
CA ASN A 70 -3.39 -12.16 7.19
C ASN A 70 -4.86 -12.09 7.63
N ILE A 71 -5.37 -10.87 7.88
CA ILE A 71 -6.73 -10.64 8.36
C ILE A 71 -7.68 -10.48 7.17
N GLY A 72 -8.37 -11.56 6.81
CA GLY A 72 -9.46 -11.57 5.81
C GLY A 72 -9.03 -11.34 4.35
N VAL A 73 -7.94 -10.59 4.14
CA VAL A 73 -7.22 -10.39 2.88
C VAL A 73 -5.80 -10.96 3.08
N PRO A 74 -5.29 -11.82 2.18
CA PRO A 74 -3.93 -12.32 2.26
C PRO A 74 -2.94 -11.18 2.18
N ASN A 75 -1.73 -11.40 2.67
CA ASN A 75 -0.59 -10.53 2.40
C ASN A 75 -0.82 -9.04 2.76
N HIS A 76 -1.51 -8.79 3.86
CA HIS A 76 -1.92 -7.44 4.25
C HIS A 76 -0.81 -6.74 5.05
N ILE A 77 -0.32 -5.61 4.53
CA ILE A 77 0.57 -4.70 5.24
C ILE A 77 -0.26 -3.55 5.80
N GLN A 78 -0.02 -3.20 7.05
CA GLN A 78 -0.55 -2.01 7.69
C GLN A 78 0.61 -1.13 8.15
N PHE A 79 0.50 0.19 8.00
CA PHE A 79 1.52 1.13 8.45
C PHE A 79 0.94 2.53 8.65
N ASN A 80 1.70 3.39 9.31
CA ASN A 80 1.36 4.79 9.51
C ASN A 80 2.52 5.69 9.07
N PHE A 81 2.22 6.94 8.80
CA PHE A 81 3.18 8.03 8.86
C PHE A 81 2.45 9.28 9.36
N ASP A 82 3.18 10.17 10.00
CA ASP A 82 2.61 11.36 10.63
C ASP A 82 2.29 12.43 9.57
N ASP A 83 1.42 13.38 9.91
CA ASP A 83 1.17 14.60 9.13
C ASP A 83 0.74 14.37 7.67
N LEU A 84 -0.09 13.35 7.41
CA LEU A 84 -0.77 13.24 6.11
C LEU A 84 -1.63 14.49 5.89
N LYS A 85 -1.37 15.18 4.78
CA LYS A 85 -2.07 16.40 4.38
C LYS A 85 -3.10 16.11 3.31
N LEU A 86 -4.27 16.73 3.43
CA LEU A 86 -5.29 16.72 2.39
C LEU A 86 -4.77 17.45 1.13
N ASN A 87 -5.26 17.04 -0.03
CA ASN A 87 -4.91 17.60 -1.34
C ASN A 87 -3.41 17.50 -1.71
N VAL A 88 -2.65 16.66 -1.00
CA VAL A 88 -1.25 16.36 -1.29
C VAL A 88 -1.12 14.97 -1.89
N ILE A 89 -0.33 14.85 -2.96
CA ILE A 89 -0.06 13.57 -3.61
C ILE A 89 1.14 12.90 -2.95
N TYR A 90 0.95 11.65 -2.55
CA TYR A 90 1.99 10.79 -2.01
C TYR A 90 2.24 9.63 -2.96
N ASP A 91 3.51 9.44 -3.32
CA ASP A 91 4.01 8.28 -4.06
C ASP A 91 4.45 7.20 -3.08
N VAL A 92 3.92 6.00 -3.25
CA VAL A 92 4.24 4.84 -2.44
C VAL A 92 4.99 3.82 -3.28
N LYS A 93 6.18 3.45 -2.84
CA LYS A 93 6.98 2.38 -3.43
C LYS A 93 7.11 1.23 -2.44
N LEU A 94 6.76 0.03 -2.90
CA LEU A 94 6.93 -1.23 -2.19
C LEU A 94 7.94 -2.08 -2.96
N SER A 95 9.13 -2.23 -2.41
CA SER A 95 10.25 -2.96 -3.03
C SER A 95 10.51 -4.29 -2.33
N ASN A 96 11.17 -5.22 -3.03
CA ASN A 96 11.64 -6.51 -2.50
C ASN A 96 10.53 -7.42 -1.95
N VAL A 97 9.33 -7.35 -2.53
CA VAL A 97 8.25 -8.29 -2.23
C VAL A 97 8.51 -9.59 -2.98
N LEU A 98 8.61 -10.71 -2.27
CA LEU A 98 8.81 -12.00 -2.92
C LEU A 98 7.45 -12.60 -3.29
N VAL A 99 7.17 -12.68 -4.58
CA VAL A 99 5.97 -13.35 -5.11
C VAL A 99 6.41 -14.63 -5.79
N ASN A 100 5.99 -15.78 -5.27
CA ASN A 100 6.47 -17.09 -5.71
C ASN A 100 8.02 -17.18 -5.72
N GLY A 101 8.67 -16.60 -4.71
CA GLY A 101 10.13 -16.58 -4.58
C GLY A 101 10.87 -15.58 -5.48
N GLN A 102 10.15 -14.84 -6.34
CA GLN A 102 10.75 -13.84 -7.22
C GLN A 102 10.53 -12.43 -6.66
N PRO A 103 11.57 -11.60 -6.55
CA PRO A 103 11.43 -10.22 -6.09
C PRO A 103 10.65 -9.39 -7.11
N LYS A 104 9.65 -8.68 -6.61
CA LYS A 104 8.83 -7.74 -7.37
C LYS A 104 8.80 -6.39 -6.68
N GLU A 105 8.64 -5.37 -7.49
CA GLU A 105 8.39 -4.01 -7.05
C GLU A 105 6.98 -3.59 -7.45
N TYR A 106 6.37 -2.80 -6.59
CA TYR A 106 5.06 -2.20 -6.81
C TYR A 106 5.12 -0.73 -6.47
N SER A 107 4.36 0.06 -7.21
CA SER A 107 4.18 1.47 -6.92
C SER A 107 2.72 1.86 -7.11
N TYR A 108 2.29 2.82 -6.31
CA TYR A 108 1.04 3.53 -6.52
C TYR A 108 1.17 4.93 -5.94
N TRP A 109 0.13 5.73 -6.14
CA TRP A 109 0.02 7.02 -5.51
C TRP A 109 -1.37 7.18 -4.92
N PHE A 110 -1.48 8.10 -3.97
CA PHE A 110 -2.77 8.54 -3.47
C PHE A 110 -2.72 10.02 -3.13
N ASN A 111 -3.89 10.64 -3.08
CA ASN A 111 -4.15 11.83 -2.29
C ASN A 111 -5.44 11.58 -1.50
N VAL A 112 -5.69 12.43 -0.50
CA VAL A 112 -6.98 12.47 0.17
C VAL A 112 -7.58 13.83 -0.13
N ASN A 113 -8.70 13.86 -0.85
CA ASN A 113 -9.36 15.08 -1.31
C ASN A 113 -10.89 14.95 -1.21
N ASP A 114 -11.58 16.09 -1.25
CA ASP A 114 -13.05 16.15 -1.20
C ASP A 114 -13.70 15.74 -2.53
#